data_AF-A0A651FX84-F1
#
_entry.id   AF-A0A651FX84-F1
#
_cell.length_a   1.000
_cell.length_b   1.000
_cell.length_c   1.000
_cell.angle_alpha   90.00
_cell.angle_beta   90.00
_cell.angle_gamma   90.00
#
_symmetry.space_group_name_H-M   'P 1'
#
loop_
_entity.id
_entity.type
_entity.pdbx_description
1 polymer ?
#
loop_
_entity_poly.entity_id
_entity_poly.type
_entity_poly.pdbx_seq_one_letter_code
_entity_poly.pdbx_strand_id
1 'polypeptide(L)'
;MPRKKVQTHSVDDAQDLLAVAQRKRAGKQAPAAVQTSRKKAGEREESVSRGDSDPWNAHSGDDDTRRGADWPTFLLTAVAVVVIVLTGMSLRMAPPAAQHTEVLAPDGVPTDLMREWLRGFHDSELLFRRPDAQTLDAFAAYLRNRTAVDEVHSVRLRHHHQAGRHPMKLAIDVTLHRPMLPVMLANGERAWLGERGHILPGILPGPSDRPLVRGIEYADGSIVDEIVAVWPQLHTRLHRTMPGLIREIHAHAPLPNSDDHGVIFTTSPGTVLVWGNPEESRYGVSREQRLSNLIHTLRSQGDLRRVPEINVRFHEPFAVVASQPR
;
A
#
# COMPACT_ATOMS: atom_id res chain seq x y z
N MET A 1 45.05 -7.87 -13.95
CA MET A 1 43.74 -7.27 -13.59
C MET A 1 42.76 -8.41 -13.28
N PRO A 2 42.24 -8.52 -12.05
CA PRO A 2 41.38 -9.65 -11.67
C PRO A 2 39.93 -9.40 -12.09
N ARG A 3 39.34 -10.39 -12.77
CA ARG A 3 37.91 -10.40 -13.16
C ARG A 3 37.05 -10.71 -11.92
N LYS A 4 36.16 -9.80 -11.54
CA LYS A 4 35.11 -10.04 -10.55
C LYS A 4 34.12 -11.07 -11.11
N LYS A 5 33.92 -12.17 -10.37
CA LYS A 5 32.81 -13.11 -10.57
C LYS A 5 31.54 -12.48 -10.00
N VAL A 6 30.50 -12.38 -10.83
CA VAL A 6 29.15 -12.00 -10.42
C VAL A 6 28.43 -13.29 -10.02
N GLN A 7 28.01 -13.37 -8.76
CA GLN A 7 27.11 -14.41 -8.26
C GLN A 7 25.68 -14.06 -8.67
N THR A 8 25.07 -14.91 -9.49
CA THR A 8 23.63 -14.90 -9.78
C THR A 8 22.90 -15.60 -8.64
N HIS A 9 22.03 -14.87 -7.93
CA HIS A 9 21.12 -15.46 -6.96
C HIS A 9 19.83 -15.94 -7.65
N SER A 10 19.55 -17.22 -7.38
CA SER A 10 18.30 -18.00 -7.36
C SER A 10 17.14 -17.63 -8.29
N VAL A 11 16.83 -18.58 -9.19
CA VAL A 11 15.64 -18.63 -10.07
C VAL A 11 14.44 -19.27 -9.34
N ASP A 12 14.61 -19.73 -8.10
CA ASP A 12 13.62 -20.58 -7.43
C ASP A 12 12.44 -19.79 -6.82
N ASP A 13 12.62 -18.52 -6.44
CA ASP A 13 11.55 -17.73 -5.82
C ASP A 13 10.44 -17.32 -6.81
N ALA A 14 10.73 -17.30 -8.11
CA ALA A 14 9.76 -16.94 -9.14
C ALA A 14 8.80 -18.11 -9.47
N GLN A 15 9.23 -19.36 -9.30
CA GLN A 15 8.40 -20.54 -9.56
C GLN A 15 7.38 -20.79 -8.44
N ASP A 16 7.73 -20.49 -7.19
CA ASP A 16 6.83 -20.66 -6.05
C ASP A 16 5.66 -19.65 -6.05
N LEU A 17 5.86 -18.44 -6.58
CA LEU A 17 4.78 -17.45 -6.72
C LEU A 17 3.78 -17.82 -7.83
N LEU A 18 4.22 -18.50 -8.90
CA LEU A 18 3.36 -19.02 -9.97
C LEU A 18 2.49 -20.19 -9.48
N ALA A 19 3.01 -21.05 -8.61
CA ALA A 19 2.26 -22.18 -8.05
C ALA A 19 1.11 -21.73 -7.13
N VAL A 20 1.29 -20.63 -6.37
CA VAL A 20 0.25 -20.06 -5.50
C VAL A 20 -0.86 -19.38 -6.31
N ALA A 21 -0.53 -18.74 -7.44
CA ALA A 21 -1.51 -18.12 -8.32
C ALA A 21 -2.41 -19.15 -9.04
N GLN A 22 -1.85 -20.30 -9.45
CA GLN A 22 -2.62 -21.36 -10.11
C GLN A 22 -3.58 -22.09 -9.15
N ARG A 23 -3.21 -22.27 -7.88
CA ARG A 23 -4.11 -22.88 -6.87
C ARG A 23 -5.34 -22.02 -6.54
N LYS A 24 -5.28 -20.70 -6.70
CA LYS A 24 -6.45 -19.81 -6.52
C LYS A 24 -7.44 -19.84 -7.69
N ARG A 25 -7.01 -20.20 -8.90
CA ARG A 25 -7.90 -20.27 -10.08
C ARG A 25 -8.73 -21.56 -10.13
N ALA A 26 -8.24 -22.67 -9.57
CA ALA A 26 -8.96 -23.94 -9.54
C ALA A 26 -10.14 -23.97 -8.51
N GLY A 27 -10.19 -23.04 -7.56
CA GLY A 27 -11.22 -23.01 -6.50
C GLY A 27 -12.50 -22.22 -6.83
N LYS A 28 -12.60 -21.58 -8.02
CA LYS A 28 -13.75 -20.76 -8.42
C LYS A 28 -14.32 -21.20 -9.77
N GLN A 29 -14.76 -22.45 -9.85
CA GLN A 29 -15.74 -22.86 -10.85
C GLN A 29 -16.83 -23.66 -10.14
N ALA A 30 -17.94 -22.97 -9.82
CA ALA A 30 -19.21 -23.62 -9.53
C ALA A 30 -20.04 -23.66 -10.83
N PRO A 31 -20.73 -24.78 -11.12
CA PRO A 31 -21.38 -24.98 -12.41
C PRO A 31 -22.73 -24.26 -12.49
N ALA A 32 -23.07 -23.83 -13.72
CA ALA A 32 -24.39 -23.35 -14.09
C ALA A 32 -25.43 -24.47 -13.92
N ALA A 33 -26.52 -24.17 -13.18
CA ALA A 33 -27.66 -25.06 -13.05
C ALA A 33 -28.92 -24.44 -13.67
N VAL A 34 -29.46 -25.22 -14.60
CA VAL A 34 -30.66 -25.06 -15.41
C VAL A 34 -31.91 -24.93 -14.53
N GLN A 35 -32.73 -23.92 -14.77
CA GLN A 35 -34.09 -23.83 -14.25
C GLN A 35 -35.01 -24.73 -15.08
N THR A 36 -35.55 -25.79 -14.48
CA THR A 36 -36.85 -26.33 -14.89
C THR A 36 -37.73 -26.59 -13.67
N SER A 37 -39.00 -26.28 -13.87
CA SER A 37 -40.10 -26.21 -12.91
C SER A 37 -40.66 -27.60 -12.57
N ARG A 38 -40.90 -27.90 -11.28
CA ARG A 38 -42.01 -28.77 -10.84
C ARG A 38 -42.29 -28.69 -9.33
N LYS A 39 -43.47 -29.20 -8.96
CA LYS A 39 -44.42 -28.77 -7.92
C LYS A 39 -44.74 -29.96 -6.97
N LYS A 40 -45.18 -29.65 -5.73
CA LYS A 40 -45.79 -30.48 -4.62
C LYS A 40 -44.84 -30.79 -3.45
N ALA A 41 -45.11 -30.33 -2.21
CA ALA A 41 -46.06 -30.80 -1.16
C ALA A 41 -45.61 -32.14 -0.54
N GLY A 42 -45.52 -32.40 0.77
CA GLY A 42 -45.80 -31.71 2.05
C GLY A 42 -45.14 -32.53 3.20
N GLU A 43 -45.64 -32.39 4.45
CA GLU A 43 -45.25 -33.04 5.75
C GLU A 43 -44.18 -32.27 6.58
N ARG A 44 -44.45 -31.64 7.76
CA ARG A 44 -44.91 -32.11 9.11
C ARG A 44 -44.04 -33.27 9.63
N GLU A 45 -43.48 -33.33 10.84
CA GLU A 45 -43.88 -32.81 12.16
C GLU A 45 -42.71 -32.97 13.18
N GLU A 46 -42.80 -32.26 14.33
CA GLU A 46 -42.28 -32.59 15.69
C GLU A 46 -40.76 -32.86 15.95
N SER A 47 -40.19 -32.75 17.15
CA SER A 47 -40.33 -31.99 18.42
C SER A 47 -39.25 -32.56 19.38
N VAL A 48 -39.02 -31.93 20.56
CA VAL A 48 -38.35 -32.51 21.79
C VAL A 48 -36.80 -32.56 21.73
N SER A 49 -35.93 -32.32 22.74
CA SER A 49 -35.88 -32.09 24.21
C SER A 49 -34.52 -31.38 24.51
N ARG A 50 -34.35 -30.37 25.37
CA ARG A 50 -34.13 -30.36 26.84
C ARG A 50 -33.00 -31.28 27.38
N GLY A 51 -32.12 -30.71 28.22
CA GLY A 51 -31.01 -31.34 28.98
C GLY A 51 -29.84 -30.35 29.09
N ASP A 52 -29.61 -29.52 30.12
CA ASP A 52 -29.62 -29.64 31.60
C ASP A 52 -28.39 -30.37 32.19
N SER A 53 -27.72 -29.71 33.17
CA SER A 53 -26.70 -30.18 34.15
C SER A 53 -25.35 -30.73 33.63
N ASP A 54 -24.16 -30.53 34.22
CA ASP A 54 -23.77 -30.14 35.59
C ASP A 54 -22.28 -29.66 35.68
N PRO A 55 -21.90 -28.96 36.77
CA PRO A 55 -20.53 -28.58 37.15
C PRO A 55 -20.00 -29.33 38.39
N TRP A 56 -18.76 -29.84 38.36
CA TRP A 56 -17.98 -30.36 39.51
C TRP A 56 -16.48 -30.13 39.15
N ASN A 57 -15.51 -29.82 40.01
CA ASN A 57 -15.39 -30.01 41.45
C ASN A 57 -14.22 -29.19 42.02
N ALA A 58 -14.36 -28.76 43.27
CA ALA A 58 -13.33 -28.15 44.11
C ALA A 58 -12.40 -29.22 44.72
N HIS A 59 -11.16 -28.86 45.03
CA HIS A 59 -10.34 -29.53 46.05
C HIS A 59 -9.59 -28.49 46.88
N SER A 60 -10.08 -28.29 48.11
CA SER A 60 -9.34 -27.70 49.22
C SER A 60 -8.54 -28.80 49.93
N GLY A 61 -7.33 -28.48 50.36
CA GLY A 61 -6.56 -29.28 51.29
C GLY A 61 -5.69 -28.37 52.13
N ASP A 62 -6.20 -28.02 53.31
CA ASP A 62 -5.39 -27.60 54.45
C ASP A 62 -4.51 -28.77 54.89
N ASP A 63 -3.27 -28.50 55.26
CA ASP A 63 -2.70 -29.20 56.42
C ASP A 63 -1.70 -28.30 57.15
N ASP A 64 -1.97 -28.17 58.44
CA ASP A 64 -1.36 -27.29 59.43
C ASP A 64 -0.52 -28.19 60.34
N THR A 65 0.80 -27.99 60.45
CA THR A 65 1.54 -28.49 61.63
C THR A 65 2.69 -27.56 62.02
N ARG A 66 2.49 -26.96 63.19
CA ARG A 66 3.46 -26.23 64.02
C ARG A 66 4.51 -27.17 64.66
N ARG A 67 5.72 -26.64 64.83
CA ARG A 67 6.69 -26.77 65.97
C ARG A 67 7.92 -25.94 65.53
N GLY A 68 8.39 -24.88 66.19
CA GLY A 68 8.51 -24.61 67.62
C GLY A 68 9.95 -24.88 68.06
N ALA A 69 10.83 -23.87 68.04
CA ALA A 69 12.05 -23.79 68.86
C ALA A 69 12.67 -22.39 68.78
N ASP A 70 12.72 -21.74 69.94
CA ASP A 70 13.26 -20.41 70.26
C ASP A 70 14.78 -20.33 70.09
N TRP A 71 15.33 -19.19 69.65
CA TRP A 71 16.67 -18.67 70.05
C TRP A 71 16.72 -17.13 69.95
N PRO A 72 17.56 -16.43 70.74
CA PRO A 72 17.23 -15.15 71.36
C PRO A 72 17.89 -13.89 70.74
N THR A 73 17.13 -12.80 70.76
CA THR A 73 17.52 -11.43 71.18
C THR A 73 18.97 -10.96 70.95
N PHE A 74 19.40 -10.76 69.70
CA PHE A 74 20.58 -9.93 69.37
C PHE A 74 20.43 -9.17 68.03
N LEU A 75 19.30 -8.48 67.81
CA LEU A 75 19.03 -7.85 66.51
C LEU A 75 18.39 -6.45 66.58
N LEU A 76 18.66 -5.66 67.63
CA LEU A 76 18.08 -4.31 67.77
C LEU A 76 19.03 -3.12 67.59
N THR A 77 20.34 -3.34 67.45
CA THR A 77 21.30 -2.24 67.18
C THR A 77 21.80 -2.17 65.73
N ALA A 78 21.61 -3.21 64.92
CA ALA A 78 22.00 -3.20 63.49
C ALA A 78 20.93 -2.60 62.55
N VAL A 79 19.66 -2.56 62.97
CA VAL A 79 18.55 -2.07 62.12
C VAL A 79 18.52 -0.54 62.02
N ALA A 80 18.96 0.18 63.05
CA ALA A 80 18.93 1.65 63.04
C ALA A 80 19.96 2.29 62.08
N VAL A 81 21.13 1.67 61.89
CA VAL A 81 22.16 2.18 60.95
C VAL A 81 21.82 1.81 59.50
N VAL A 82 21.21 0.65 59.27
CA VAL A 82 20.75 0.23 57.93
C VAL A 82 19.57 1.09 57.46
N VAL A 83 18.65 1.48 58.36
CA VAL A 83 17.54 2.39 58.00
C VAL A 83 18.03 3.81 57.71
N ILE A 84 19.05 4.34 58.40
CA ILE A 84 19.56 5.69 58.07
C ILE A 84 20.38 5.70 56.76
N VAL A 85 21.09 4.62 56.41
CA VAL A 85 21.76 4.49 55.11
C VAL A 85 20.77 4.25 53.96
N LEU A 86 19.69 3.48 54.17
CA LEU A 86 18.64 3.30 53.17
C LEU A 86 17.72 4.52 53.01
N THR A 87 17.50 5.31 54.07
CA THR A 87 16.71 6.54 53.97
C THR A 87 17.54 7.70 53.40
N GLY A 88 18.87 7.70 53.63
CA GLY A 88 19.80 8.66 53.03
C GLY A 88 20.07 8.45 51.53
N MET A 89 19.96 7.22 51.02
CA MET A 89 20.03 6.93 49.58
C MET A 89 18.70 7.11 48.83
N SER A 90 17.58 7.28 49.56
CA SER A 90 16.26 7.49 48.94
C SER A 90 15.99 8.95 48.56
N LEU A 91 16.91 9.88 48.87
CA LEU A 91 16.88 11.24 48.36
C LEU A 91 17.74 11.34 47.10
N ARG A 92 17.06 11.40 45.94
CA ARG A 92 17.55 11.62 44.55
C ARG A 92 17.65 10.37 43.66
N MET A 93 16.58 9.60 43.57
CA MET A 93 16.18 9.11 42.25
C MET A 93 14.75 9.59 42.00
N ALA A 94 14.63 10.85 41.59
CA ALA A 94 13.47 11.22 40.78
C ALA A 94 13.44 10.21 39.62
N PRO A 95 12.29 9.57 39.31
CA PRO A 95 12.20 8.68 38.16
C PRO A 95 12.80 9.44 36.96
N PRO A 96 13.72 8.83 36.19
CA PRO A 96 14.35 9.52 35.08
C PRO A 96 13.23 10.13 34.25
N ALA A 97 13.22 11.45 34.14
CA ALA A 97 12.18 12.18 33.44
C ALA A 97 12.00 11.49 32.09
N ALA A 98 10.78 10.99 31.82
CA ALA A 98 10.48 10.24 30.61
C ALA A 98 11.08 10.99 29.42
N GLN A 99 12.05 10.38 28.75
CA GLN A 99 12.72 10.99 27.62
C GLN A 99 11.68 11.10 26.51
N HIS A 100 11.07 12.27 26.38
CA HIS A 100 10.15 12.54 25.29
C HIS A 100 10.97 12.66 24.01
N THR A 101 10.97 11.57 23.24
CA THR A 101 11.60 11.53 21.94
C THR A 101 10.63 12.08 20.91
N GLU A 102 10.98 13.21 20.32
CA GLU A 102 10.18 13.89 19.28
C GLU A 102 10.62 13.39 17.90
N VAL A 103 9.68 13.19 16.97
CA VAL A 103 10.00 12.75 15.61
C VAL A 103 10.12 13.96 14.69
N LEU A 104 11.28 14.12 14.06
CA LEU A 104 11.46 15.09 13.01
C LEU A 104 10.94 14.46 11.70
N ALA A 105 9.80 14.94 11.21
CA ALA A 105 9.27 14.47 9.94
C ALA A 105 10.23 14.85 8.79
N PRO A 106 10.55 13.92 7.88
CA PRO A 106 11.30 14.22 6.67
C PRO A 106 10.52 15.22 5.79
N ASP A 107 11.24 16.04 5.04
CA ASP A 107 10.62 17.02 4.15
C ASP A 107 9.66 16.34 3.17
N GLY A 108 8.43 16.86 3.09
CA GLY A 108 7.40 16.34 2.19
C GLY A 108 6.64 15.11 2.67
N VAL A 109 6.96 14.53 3.84
CA VAL A 109 6.18 13.43 4.43
C VAL A 109 5.00 13.98 5.24
N PRO A 110 3.74 13.66 4.88
CA PRO A 110 2.59 14.07 5.67
C PRO A 110 2.67 13.53 7.11
N THR A 111 2.35 14.35 8.10
CA THR A 111 2.41 13.97 9.52
C THR A 111 1.58 12.74 9.84
N ASP A 112 0.41 12.59 9.22
CA ASP A 112 -0.46 11.45 9.45
C ASP A 112 0.13 10.15 8.90
N LEU A 113 0.83 10.21 7.75
CA LEU A 113 1.52 9.06 7.17
C LEU A 113 2.69 8.61 8.07
N MET A 114 3.47 9.56 8.59
CA MET A 114 4.52 9.25 9.57
C MET A 114 3.94 8.60 10.84
N ARG A 115 2.81 9.12 11.33
CA ARG A 115 2.12 8.55 12.50
C ARG A 115 1.63 7.14 12.23
N GLU A 116 1.11 6.87 11.04
CA GLU A 116 0.71 5.53 10.60
C GLU A 116 1.92 4.57 10.59
N TRP A 117 3.05 4.99 10.01
CA TRP A 117 4.27 4.18 9.99
C TRP A 117 4.77 3.85 11.39
N LEU A 118 4.80 4.84 12.29
CA LEU A 118 5.21 4.63 13.68
C LEU A 118 4.26 3.68 14.41
N ARG A 119 2.94 3.80 14.21
CA ARG A 119 1.96 2.89 14.82
C ARG A 119 2.03 1.47 14.27
N GLY A 120 2.35 1.31 12.98
CA GLY A 120 2.45 0.01 12.34
C GLY A 120 3.75 -0.74 12.63
N PHE A 121 4.76 -0.06 13.20
CA PHE A 121 6.02 -0.70 13.59
C PHE A 121 5.85 -1.40 14.93
N HIS A 122 6.03 -2.72 14.96
CA HIS A 122 5.76 -3.55 16.14
C HIS A 122 6.52 -3.06 17.38
N ASP A 123 7.77 -2.64 17.22
CA ASP A 123 8.65 -2.21 18.30
C ASP A 123 8.66 -0.68 18.50
N SER A 124 7.54 -0.01 18.19
CA SER A 124 7.46 1.46 18.29
C SER A 124 7.76 1.98 19.69
N GLU A 125 7.40 1.24 20.74
CA GLU A 125 7.74 1.65 22.10
C GLU A 125 9.25 1.62 22.36
N LEU A 126 9.98 0.66 21.78
CA LEU A 126 11.43 0.55 21.93
C LEU A 126 12.15 1.73 21.26
N LEU A 127 11.64 2.24 20.14
CA LEU A 127 12.18 3.45 19.50
C LEU A 127 12.17 4.66 20.44
N PHE A 128 11.20 4.77 21.34
CA PHE A 128 11.10 5.91 22.25
C PHE A 128 11.73 5.66 23.61
N ARG A 129 11.76 4.41 24.08
CA ARG A 129 12.31 4.04 25.40
C ARG A 129 13.81 3.70 25.36
N ARG A 130 14.26 3.01 24.30
CA ARG A 130 15.64 2.53 24.15
C ARG A 130 16.02 2.44 22.65
N PRO A 131 16.19 3.59 21.98
CA PRO A 131 16.62 3.62 20.58
C PRO A 131 18.09 3.23 20.42
N ASP A 132 18.37 1.93 20.47
CA ASP A 132 19.68 1.39 20.11
C ASP A 132 19.82 1.19 18.59
N ALA A 133 21.05 0.93 18.14
CA ALA A 133 21.35 0.77 16.71
C ALA A 133 20.49 -0.34 16.07
N GLN A 134 20.27 -1.44 16.79
CA GLN A 134 19.46 -2.56 16.31
C GLN A 134 18.00 -2.15 16.08
N THR A 135 17.40 -1.41 17.02
CA THR A 135 16.01 -0.93 16.89
C THR A 135 15.88 0.09 15.74
N LEU A 136 16.86 0.98 15.59
CA LEU A 136 16.89 1.96 14.49
C LEU A 136 17.04 1.27 13.12
N ASP A 137 17.90 0.25 13.02
CA ASP A 137 18.09 -0.55 11.81
C ASP A 137 16.84 -1.37 11.46
N ALA A 138 16.18 -1.95 12.46
CA ALA A 138 14.90 -2.65 12.29
C ALA A 138 13.81 -1.70 11.78
N PHE A 139 13.75 -0.48 12.31
CA PHE A 139 12.80 0.53 11.84
C PHE A 139 13.15 1.01 10.42
N ALA A 140 14.42 1.19 10.09
CA ALA A 140 14.85 1.50 8.72
C ALA A 140 14.45 0.39 7.73
N ALA A 141 14.65 -0.89 8.09
CA ALA A 141 14.21 -2.02 7.28
C ALA A 141 12.69 -2.06 7.12
N TYR A 142 11.95 -1.77 8.18
CA TYR A 142 10.50 -1.63 8.13
C TYR A 142 10.04 -0.52 7.18
N LEU A 143 10.70 0.65 7.20
CA LEU A 143 10.38 1.77 6.32
C LEU A 143 10.66 1.43 4.84
N ARG A 144 11.74 0.69 4.54
CA ARG A 144 12.04 0.24 3.16
C ARG A 144 10.94 -0.65 2.56
N ASN A 145 10.16 -1.32 3.41
CA ASN A 145 9.04 -2.15 2.97
C ASN A 145 7.73 -1.37 2.80
N ARG A 146 7.73 -0.04 2.98
CA ARG A 146 6.53 0.80 2.81
C ARG A 146 6.42 1.24 1.36
N THR A 147 5.24 1.06 0.77
CA THR A 147 4.96 1.37 -0.64
C THR A 147 5.19 2.83 -1.04
N ALA A 148 5.15 3.77 -0.09
CA ALA A 148 5.41 5.18 -0.34
C ALA A 148 6.90 5.56 -0.29
N VAL A 149 7.77 4.71 0.26
CA VAL A 149 9.19 4.98 0.48
C VAL A 149 9.99 4.39 -0.68
N ASP A 150 10.73 5.25 -1.40
CA ASP A 150 11.65 4.82 -2.46
C ASP A 150 13.00 4.41 -1.87
N GLU A 151 13.53 5.23 -0.97
CA GLU A 151 14.84 4.99 -0.35
C GLU A 151 14.86 5.49 1.10
N VAL A 152 15.60 4.77 1.95
CA VAL A 152 15.87 5.18 3.33
C VAL A 152 17.35 5.49 3.46
N HIS A 153 17.69 6.78 3.54
CA HIS A 153 19.07 7.27 3.64
C HIS A 153 19.62 7.09 5.06
N SER A 154 18.85 7.53 6.06
CA SER A 154 19.26 7.36 7.46
C SER A 154 18.08 7.39 8.44
N VAL A 155 18.22 6.64 9.53
CA VAL A 155 17.35 6.70 10.70
C VAL A 155 18.27 6.82 11.91
N ARG A 156 18.25 7.97 12.58
CA ARG A 156 19.20 8.26 13.67
C ARG A 156 18.59 9.13 14.74
N LEU A 157 19.11 9.03 15.95
CA LEU A 157 18.81 10.01 16.99
C LEU A 157 19.69 11.24 16.82
N ARG A 158 19.11 12.42 16.96
CA ARG A 158 19.83 13.69 17.06
C ARG A 158 19.55 14.30 18.41
N HIS A 159 20.60 14.66 19.13
CA HIS A 159 20.47 15.49 20.32
C HIS A 159 20.09 16.90 19.89
N HIS A 160 18.90 17.35 20.25
CA HIS A 160 18.51 18.73 20.03
C HIS A 160 18.92 19.54 21.27
N HIS A 161 19.97 20.35 21.14
CA HIS A 161 20.38 21.28 22.19
C HIS A 161 19.40 22.45 22.22
N GLN A 162 18.35 22.35 23.04
CA GLN A 162 17.47 23.47 23.36
C GLN A 162 17.67 23.83 24.84
N ALA A 163 17.78 25.13 25.15
CA ALA A 163 18.21 25.68 26.44
C ALA A 163 17.71 24.89 27.68
N GLY A 164 18.58 24.06 28.25
CA GLY A 164 18.36 23.37 29.53
C GLY A 164 17.64 22.01 29.47
N ARG A 165 17.22 21.52 28.30
CA ARG A 165 16.70 20.15 28.12
C ARG A 165 17.31 19.52 26.87
N HIS A 166 17.71 18.25 26.97
CA HIS A 166 18.25 17.48 25.85
C HIS A 166 17.22 16.45 25.36
N PRO A 167 16.08 16.85 24.75
CA PRO A 167 15.22 15.86 24.11
C PRO A 167 16.00 15.22 22.96
N MET A 168 16.04 13.89 22.94
CA MET A 168 16.49 13.17 21.75
C MET A 168 15.40 13.31 20.70
N LYS A 169 15.78 13.62 19.45
CA LYS A 169 14.84 13.61 18.33
C LYS A 169 15.17 12.46 17.40
N LEU A 170 14.17 11.66 17.04
CA LEU A 170 14.31 10.67 15.98
C LEU A 170 14.29 11.43 14.64
N ALA A 171 15.45 11.48 13.99
CA ALA A 171 15.60 12.07 12.67
C ALA A 171 15.58 10.96 11.61
N ILE A 172 14.64 11.09 10.68
CA ILE A 172 14.41 10.15 9.60
C ILE A 172 14.70 10.89 8.30
N ASP A 173 15.51 10.30 7.44
CA ASP A 173 15.86 10.82 6.12
C ASP A 173 15.51 9.76 5.08
N VAL A 174 14.48 10.05 4.28
CA VAL A 174 13.89 9.14 3.32
C VAL A 174 13.52 9.89 2.04
N THR A 175 13.63 9.22 0.91
CA THR A 175 13.05 9.65 -0.36
C THR A 175 11.70 8.97 -0.54
N LEU A 176 10.66 9.74 -0.85
CA LEU A 176 9.35 9.20 -1.22
C LEU A 176 9.28 8.91 -2.72
N HIS A 177 8.51 7.89 -3.09
CA HIS A 177 8.09 7.72 -4.47
C HIS A 177 7.26 8.92 -4.92
N ARG A 178 7.52 9.39 -6.16
CA ARG A 178 6.82 10.54 -6.74
C ARG A 178 5.44 10.12 -7.28
N PRO A 179 4.35 10.73 -6.79
CA PRO A 179 3.04 10.55 -7.40
C PRO A 179 3.00 11.08 -8.83
N MET A 180 2.54 10.26 -9.77
CA MET A 180 2.50 10.61 -11.20
C MET A 180 1.07 10.89 -11.69
N LEU A 181 0.13 10.00 -11.38
CA LEU A 181 -1.27 10.08 -11.82
C LEU A 181 -2.22 9.81 -10.63
N PRO A 182 -3.29 10.59 -10.43
CA PRO A 182 -4.30 10.26 -9.43
C PRO A 182 -5.07 9.02 -9.87
N VAL A 183 -5.39 8.15 -8.92
CA VAL A 183 -6.11 6.89 -9.13
C VAL A 183 -7.39 6.92 -8.29
N MET A 184 -8.49 6.48 -8.89
CA MET A 184 -9.70 6.11 -8.15
C MET A 184 -9.78 4.58 -8.13
N LEU A 185 -9.65 4.01 -6.94
CA LEU A 185 -9.82 2.59 -6.72
C LEU A 185 -11.32 2.21 -6.80
N ALA A 186 -11.62 0.94 -7.03
CA ALA A 186 -12.94 0.34 -7.13
C ALA A 186 -13.74 0.49 -5.82
N ASN A 187 -13.06 0.59 -4.68
CA ASN A 187 -13.67 0.91 -3.39
C ASN A 187 -14.01 2.40 -3.22
N GLY A 188 -13.72 3.26 -4.21
CA GLY A 188 -13.90 4.70 -4.18
C GLY A 188 -12.80 5.47 -3.44
N GLU A 189 -11.76 4.78 -2.96
CA GLU A 189 -10.61 5.40 -2.33
C GLU A 189 -9.71 6.08 -3.37
N ARG A 190 -9.17 7.24 -2.99
CA ARG A 190 -8.20 7.96 -3.81
C ARG A 190 -6.80 7.47 -3.48
N ALA A 191 -6.06 7.14 -4.51
CA ALA A 191 -4.65 6.77 -4.43
C ALA A 191 -3.85 7.52 -5.50
N TRP A 192 -2.55 7.27 -5.56
CA TRP A 192 -1.70 7.73 -6.65
C TRP A 192 -1.06 6.53 -7.35
N LEU A 193 -0.89 6.63 -8.66
CA LEU A 193 0.02 5.77 -9.42
C LEU A 193 1.38 6.47 -9.46
N GLY A 194 2.42 5.79 -8.99
CA GLY A 194 3.80 6.28 -9.01
C GLY A 194 4.48 6.06 -10.37
N GLU A 195 5.65 6.68 -10.54
CA GLU A 195 6.48 6.59 -11.76
C GLU A 195 7.02 5.16 -12.05
N ARG A 196 6.93 4.24 -11.08
CA ARG A 196 7.35 2.84 -11.22
C ARG A 196 6.17 1.85 -11.26
N GLY A 197 4.94 2.34 -11.41
CA GLY A 197 3.75 1.48 -11.45
C GLY A 197 3.18 1.08 -10.09
N HIS A 198 3.79 1.52 -8.98
CA HIS A 198 3.27 1.25 -7.64
C HIS A 198 2.05 2.13 -7.32
N ILE A 199 1.06 1.56 -6.63
CA ILE A 199 -0.03 2.33 -6.02
C ILE A 199 0.47 2.91 -4.69
N LEU A 200 0.44 4.24 -4.61
CA LEU A 200 0.88 5.02 -3.45
C LEU A 200 -0.34 5.57 -2.68
N PRO A 201 -0.19 5.82 -1.37
CA PRO A 201 -1.26 6.39 -0.54
C PRO A 201 -1.76 7.75 -1.05
N GLY A 202 -3.08 7.95 -1.08
CA GLY A 202 -3.70 9.20 -1.55
C GLY A 202 -3.34 10.46 -0.74
N ILE A 203 -2.83 10.29 0.48
CA ILE A 203 -2.36 11.39 1.33
C ILE A 203 -1.07 12.05 0.82
N LEU A 204 -0.33 11.39 -0.07
CA LEU A 204 0.88 11.98 -0.64
C LEU A 204 0.54 13.22 -1.49
N PRO A 205 1.36 14.28 -1.42
CA PRO A 205 1.19 15.44 -2.29
C PRO A 205 1.51 15.04 -3.73
N GLY A 206 0.58 15.31 -4.64
CA GLY A 206 0.75 14.99 -6.06
C GLY A 206 0.41 16.15 -6.99
N PRO A 207 0.71 16.02 -8.29
CA PRO A 207 0.39 17.03 -9.30
C PRO A 207 -1.12 17.24 -9.46
N SER A 208 -1.55 18.50 -9.57
CA SER A 208 -2.97 18.88 -9.63
C SER A 208 -3.61 18.80 -11.03
N ASP A 209 -2.82 18.85 -12.09
CA ASP A 209 -3.28 18.81 -13.49
C ASP A 209 -2.93 17.46 -14.14
N ARG A 210 -3.67 16.42 -13.73
CA ARG A 210 -3.50 15.05 -14.22
C ARG A 210 -4.85 14.37 -14.45
N PRO A 211 -4.95 13.51 -15.47
CA PRO A 211 -6.15 12.71 -15.66
C PRO A 211 -6.28 11.67 -14.55
N LEU A 212 -7.52 11.34 -14.22
CA LEU A 212 -7.85 10.32 -13.25
C LEU A 212 -7.73 8.92 -13.86
N VAL A 213 -6.96 8.05 -13.24
CA VAL A 213 -6.87 6.64 -13.62
C VAL A 213 -7.95 5.83 -12.90
N ARG A 214 -8.63 4.94 -13.62
CA ARG A 214 -9.67 4.05 -13.10
C ARG A 214 -9.45 2.60 -13.52
N GLY A 215 -9.93 1.67 -12.69
CA GLY A 215 -9.94 0.25 -12.99
C GLY A 215 -8.55 -0.39 -12.98
N ILE A 216 -7.60 0.20 -12.25
CA ILE A 216 -6.21 -0.28 -12.21
C ILE A 216 -6.08 -1.61 -11.46
N GLU A 217 -7.02 -1.94 -10.57
CA GLU A 217 -7.00 -3.18 -9.79
C GLU A 217 -7.41 -4.41 -10.60
N TYR A 218 -8.05 -4.19 -11.75
CA TYR A 218 -8.36 -5.22 -12.72
C TYR A 218 -7.29 -5.32 -13.81
N ALA A 219 -6.40 -4.33 -13.89
CA ALA A 219 -5.31 -4.30 -14.85
C ALA A 219 -4.19 -5.24 -14.41
N ASP A 220 -3.57 -5.93 -15.38
CA ASP A 220 -2.32 -6.63 -15.14
C ASP A 220 -1.13 -5.65 -15.13
N GLY A 221 0.06 -6.16 -14.77
CA GLY A 221 1.28 -5.36 -14.72
C GLY A 221 1.66 -4.75 -16.06
N SER A 222 1.38 -5.43 -17.19
CA SER A 222 1.73 -4.93 -18.52
C SER A 222 0.96 -3.65 -18.87
N ILE A 223 -0.32 -3.56 -18.46
CA ILE A 223 -1.12 -2.37 -18.69
C ILE A 223 -0.65 -1.21 -17.80
N VAL A 224 -0.34 -1.50 -16.53
CA VAL A 224 0.20 -0.47 -15.62
C VAL A 224 1.52 0.09 -16.17
N ASP A 225 2.42 -0.78 -16.61
CA ASP A 225 3.70 -0.41 -17.23
C ASP A 225 3.49 0.43 -18.50
N GLU A 226 2.51 0.07 -19.33
CA GLU A 226 2.16 0.84 -20.53
C GLU A 226 1.67 2.25 -20.19
N ILE A 227 0.79 2.40 -19.19
CA ILE A 227 0.32 3.72 -18.75
C ILE A 227 1.49 4.57 -18.25
N VAL A 228 2.36 3.99 -17.42
CA VAL A 228 3.57 4.65 -16.89
C VAL A 228 4.52 5.06 -18.00
N ALA A 229 4.71 4.23 -19.03
CA ALA A 229 5.58 4.53 -20.15
C ALA A 229 5.01 5.58 -21.11
N VAL A 230 3.69 5.56 -21.34
CA VAL A 230 3.01 6.38 -22.36
C VAL A 230 2.64 7.75 -21.81
N TRP A 231 2.18 7.84 -20.57
CA TRP A 231 1.65 9.09 -20.01
C TRP A 231 2.65 10.26 -20.05
N PRO A 232 3.92 10.14 -19.62
CA PRO A 232 4.86 11.26 -19.67
C PRO A 232 5.07 11.80 -21.09
N GLN A 233 5.05 10.91 -22.09
CA GLN A 233 5.22 11.26 -23.50
C GLN A 233 3.97 11.96 -24.06
N LEU A 234 2.78 11.41 -23.77
CA LEU A 234 1.51 12.03 -24.14
C LEU A 234 1.37 13.39 -23.48
N HIS A 235 1.57 13.48 -22.18
CA HIS A 235 1.50 14.72 -21.42
C HIS A 235 2.43 15.78 -22.01
N THR A 236 3.70 15.45 -22.28
CA THR A 236 4.67 16.40 -22.85
C THR A 236 4.23 16.92 -24.23
N ARG A 237 3.70 16.06 -25.09
CA ARG A 237 3.29 16.43 -26.46
C ARG A 237 1.95 17.18 -26.50
N LEU A 238 1.01 16.79 -25.64
CA LEU A 238 -0.34 17.36 -25.57
C LEU A 238 -0.38 18.64 -24.75
N HIS A 239 0.30 18.73 -23.60
CA HIS A 239 0.21 19.87 -22.69
C HIS A 239 0.53 21.21 -23.38
N ARG A 240 1.44 21.21 -24.37
CA ARG A 240 1.78 22.42 -25.14
C ARG A 240 0.71 22.85 -26.15
N THR A 241 -0.11 21.92 -26.64
CA THR A 241 -1.05 22.18 -27.74
C THR A 241 -2.52 22.13 -27.30
N MET A 242 -2.83 21.25 -26.36
CA MET A 242 -4.17 20.93 -25.88
C MET A 242 -4.07 20.57 -24.37
N PRO A 243 -3.80 21.55 -23.48
CA PRO A 243 -3.71 21.30 -22.03
C PRO A 243 -5.03 20.78 -21.47
N GLY A 244 -4.97 19.85 -20.52
CA GLY A 244 -6.17 19.24 -19.91
C GLY A 244 -7.04 18.44 -20.89
N LEU A 245 -6.52 18.07 -22.08
CA LEU A 245 -7.31 17.34 -23.07
C LEU A 245 -7.76 15.97 -22.55
N ILE A 246 -6.86 15.19 -21.96
CA ILE A 246 -7.18 13.87 -21.41
C ILE A 246 -7.68 14.08 -19.98
N ARG A 247 -8.87 13.58 -19.66
CA ARG A 247 -9.48 13.65 -18.32
C ARG A 247 -9.40 12.37 -17.55
N GLU A 248 -9.60 11.24 -18.22
CA GLU A 248 -9.61 9.93 -17.57
C GLU A 248 -8.77 8.92 -18.37
N ILE A 249 -8.17 7.98 -17.65
CA ILE A 249 -7.45 6.83 -18.19
C ILE A 249 -8.09 5.58 -17.59
N HIS A 250 -8.67 4.73 -18.42
CA HIS A 250 -9.23 3.47 -18.00
C HIS A 250 -8.21 2.37 -18.27
N ALA A 251 -7.68 1.75 -17.22
CA ALA A 251 -6.59 0.79 -17.28
C ALA A 251 -7.02 -0.64 -17.62
N HIS A 252 -8.31 -0.94 -17.61
CA HIS A 252 -8.83 -2.27 -17.96
C HIS A 252 -10.24 -2.13 -18.53
N ALA A 253 -10.37 -1.30 -19.57
CA ALA A 253 -11.65 -1.08 -20.23
C ALA A 253 -11.87 -2.11 -21.35
N PRO A 254 -13.13 -2.53 -21.57
CA PRO A 254 -13.45 -3.39 -22.71
C PRO A 254 -13.13 -2.65 -24.01
N LEU A 255 -12.42 -3.32 -24.91
CA LEU A 255 -12.05 -2.75 -26.21
C LEU A 255 -13.20 -2.91 -27.22
N PRO A 256 -13.48 -1.92 -28.07
CA PRO A 256 -14.53 -2.05 -29.05
C PRO A 256 -14.21 -3.16 -30.05
N ASN A 257 -15.25 -3.92 -30.42
CA ASN A 257 -15.22 -5.05 -31.37
C ASN A 257 -14.26 -6.19 -30.95
N SER A 258 -14.06 -6.38 -29.64
CA SER A 258 -13.18 -7.40 -29.09
C SER A 258 -13.66 -7.80 -27.68
N ASP A 259 -13.40 -9.04 -27.28
CA ASP A 259 -13.59 -9.49 -25.90
C ASP A 259 -12.41 -9.09 -24.99
N ASP A 260 -11.35 -8.52 -25.58
CA ASP A 260 -10.14 -8.12 -24.89
C ASP A 260 -10.35 -6.80 -24.12
N HIS A 261 -9.53 -6.61 -23.10
CA HIS A 261 -9.48 -5.39 -22.30
C HIS A 261 -8.14 -4.69 -22.50
N GLY A 262 -8.13 -3.36 -22.33
CA GLY A 262 -6.91 -2.58 -22.47
C GLY A 262 -7.05 -1.15 -21.98
N VAL A 263 -6.17 -0.29 -22.49
CA VAL A 263 -6.13 1.12 -22.12
C VAL A 263 -7.05 1.93 -23.02
N ILE A 264 -7.87 2.76 -22.41
CA ILE A 264 -8.69 3.77 -23.07
C ILE A 264 -8.46 5.12 -22.39
N PHE A 265 -8.24 6.17 -23.17
CA PHE A 265 -8.21 7.54 -22.67
C PHE A 265 -9.52 8.24 -23.01
N THR A 266 -10.09 9.00 -22.08
CA THR A 266 -11.28 9.83 -22.33
C THR A 266 -10.90 11.30 -22.31
N THR A 267 -11.30 12.04 -23.34
CA THR A 267 -10.99 13.46 -23.43
C THR A 267 -12.01 14.35 -22.72
N SER A 268 -11.66 15.62 -22.48
CA SER A 268 -12.57 16.65 -21.95
C SER A 268 -13.86 16.81 -22.77
N PRO A 269 -13.83 16.79 -24.12
CA PRO A 269 -15.02 16.72 -24.97
C PRO A 269 -15.85 15.42 -24.90
N GLY A 270 -15.33 14.36 -24.27
CA GLY A 270 -15.97 13.04 -24.23
C GLY A 270 -15.57 12.08 -25.35
N THR A 271 -14.59 12.44 -26.19
CA THR A 271 -14.03 11.52 -27.20
C THR A 271 -13.29 10.38 -26.51
N VAL A 272 -13.55 9.16 -26.94
CA VAL A 272 -12.87 7.95 -26.51
C VAL A 272 -11.65 7.71 -27.39
N LEU A 273 -10.46 7.61 -26.80
CA LEU A 273 -9.21 7.30 -27.49
C LEU A 273 -8.80 5.88 -27.13
N VAL A 274 -8.98 4.96 -28.07
CA VAL A 274 -8.71 3.54 -27.86
C VAL A 274 -7.23 3.26 -28.13
N TRP A 275 -6.47 3.01 -27.06
CA TRP A 275 -5.05 2.69 -27.13
C TRP A 275 -4.79 1.19 -27.35
N GLY A 276 -5.63 0.36 -26.75
CA GLY A 276 -5.57 -1.10 -26.84
C GLY A 276 -4.79 -1.76 -25.72
N ASN A 277 -4.47 -3.03 -25.93
CA ASN A 277 -3.67 -3.83 -25.01
C ASN A 277 -2.17 -3.63 -25.32
N PRO A 278 -1.27 -3.65 -24.32
CA PRO A 278 0.18 -3.61 -24.56
C PRO A 278 0.68 -4.82 -25.36
N GLU A 279 0.09 -6.00 -25.15
CA GLU A 279 0.47 -7.28 -25.76
C GLU A 279 -0.14 -7.50 -27.15
N GLU A 280 -0.90 -6.54 -27.68
CA GLU A 280 -1.53 -6.57 -29.02
C GLU A 280 -0.53 -6.43 -30.18
N SER A 281 0.61 -7.11 -30.06
CA SER A 281 1.63 -7.29 -31.10
C SER A 281 1.07 -7.85 -32.42
N ARG A 282 -0.08 -8.54 -32.39
CA ARG A 282 -0.79 -9.05 -33.58
C ARG A 282 -1.11 -7.98 -34.62
N TYR A 283 -1.26 -6.72 -34.22
CA TYR A 283 -1.50 -5.61 -35.15
C TYR A 283 -0.21 -4.98 -35.67
N GLY A 284 0.96 -5.40 -35.19
CA GLY A 284 2.26 -4.94 -35.66
C GLY A 284 2.58 -3.47 -35.34
N VAL A 285 1.80 -2.81 -34.49
CA VAL A 285 1.97 -1.38 -34.20
C VAL A 285 2.78 -1.18 -32.93
N SER A 286 3.94 -0.52 -33.05
CA SER A 286 4.75 -0.18 -31.88
C SER A 286 4.09 0.90 -31.01
N ARG A 287 4.52 1.01 -29.75
CA ARG A 287 4.08 2.06 -28.83
C ARG A 287 4.33 3.46 -29.42
N GLU A 288 5.49 3.67 -30.00
CA GLU A 288 5.90 4.95 -30.61
C GLU A 288 5.03 5.29 -31.82
N GLN A 289 4.69 4.29 -32.63
CA GLN A 289 3.80 4.46 -33.77
C GLN A 289 2.38 4.79 -33.32
N ARG A 290 1.83 4.07 -32.32
CA ARG A 290 0.52 4.39 -31.70
C ARG A 290 0.50 5.82 -31.16
N LEU A 291 1.55 6.22 -30.45
CA LEU A 291 1.70 7.57 -29.92
C LEU A 291 1.72 8.63 -31.03
N SER A 292 2.53 8.41 -32.08
CA SER A 292 2.62 9.32 -33.22
C SER A 292 1.28 9.45 -33.94
N ASN A 293 0.63 8.32 -34.22
CA ASN A 293 -0.67 8.22 -34.87
C ASN A 293 -1.75 8.93 -34.06
N LEU A 294 -1.77 8.75 -32.74
CA LEU A 294 -2.74 9.41 -31.86
C LEU A 294 -2.57 10.93 -31.89
N ILE A 295 -1.35 11.43 -31.72
CA ILE A 295 -1.07 12.87 -31.74
C ILE A 295 -1.39 13.47 -33.10
N HIS A 296 -1.03 12.79 -34.19
CA HIS A 296 -1.35 13.23 -35.54
C HIS A 296 -2.87 13.30 -35.73
N THR A 297 -3.59 12.23 -35.41
CA THR A 297 -5.05 12.16 -35.59
C THR A 297 -5.75 13.25 -34.78
N LEU A 298 -5.41 13.42 -33.50
CA LEU A 298 -5.98 14.47 -32.65
C LEU A 298 -5.80 15.88 -33.24
N ARG A 299 -4.65 16.17 -33.84
CA ARG A 299 -4.39 17.47 -34.49
C ARG A 299 -5.18 17.64 -35.78
N SER A 300 -5.45 16.55 -36.51
CA SER A 300 -6.14 16.58 -37.80
C SER A 300 -7.67 16.63 -37.67
N GLN A 301 -8.27 16.14 -36.58
CA GLN A 301 -9.74 16.05 -36.45
C GLN A 301 -10.45 17.40 -36.26
N GLY A 302 -9.75 18.46 -35.83
CA GLY A 302 -10.38 19.75 -35.54
C GLY A 302 -11.31 19.69 -34.31
N ASP A 303 -12.63 19.69 -34.54
CA ASP A 303 -13.62 19.66 -33.46
C ASP A 303 -13.87 18.24 -32.93
N LEU A 304 -13.16 17.90 -31.84
CA LEU A 304 -13.28 16.60 -31.17
C LEU A 304 -14.69 16.29 -30.66
N ARG A 305 -15.58 17.27 -30.47
CA ARG A 305 -16.96 17.01 -30.05
C ARG A 305 -17.77 16.22 -31.09
N ARG A 306 -17.31 16.22 -32.34
CA ARG A 306 -17.93 15.47 -33.46
C ARG A 306 -17.35 14.07 -33.65
N VAL A 307 -16.27 13.78 -32.93
CA VAL A 307 -15.52 12.53 -33.01
C VAL A 307 -15.74 11.76 -31.72
N PRO A 308 -16.73 10.85 -31.67
CA PRO A 308 -16.96 9.99 -30.50
C PRO A 308 -15.78 9.08 -30.18
N GLU A 309 -15.07 8.57 -31.20
CA GLU A 309 -13.99 7.59 -31.01
C GLU A 309 -12.81 7.85 -31.95
N ILE A 310 -11.60 7.71 -31.43
CA ILE A 310 -10.36 7.58 -32.20
C ILE A 310 -9.66 6.29 -31.79
N ASN A 311 -9.39 5.41 -32.74
CA ASN A 311 -8.79 4.11 -32.48
C ASN A 311 -7.41 4.02 -33.13
N VAL A 312 -6.38 3.80 -32.30
CA VAL A 312 -4.97 3.76 -32.73
C VAL A 312 -4.34 2.37 -32.59
N ARG A 313 -5.16 1.33 -32.35
CA ARG A 313 -4.70 -0.06 -32.23
C ARG A 313 -4.14 -0.61 -33.54
N PHE A 314 -4.54 -0.02 -34.66
CA PHE A 314 -4.25 -0.51 -36.00
C PHE A 314 -3.19 0.36 -36.69
N HIS A 315 -2.55 -0.21 -37.70
CA HIS A 315 -1.55 0.49 -38.51
C HIS A 315 -2.12 1.75 -39.15
N GLU A 316 -3.37 1.66 -39.60
CA GLU A 316 -4.18 2.78 -40.09
C GLU A 316 -5.13 3.21 -38.96
N PRO A 317 -4.80 4.26 -38.18
CA PRO A 317 -5.69 4.76 -37.15
C PRO A 317 -6.94 5.35 -37.80
N PHE A 318 -8.10 5.18 -37.17
CA PHE A 318 -9.35 5.73 -37.69
C PHE A 318 -10.09 6.51 -36.61
N ALA A 319 -10.93 7.45 -37.07
CA ALA A 319 -11.82 8.23 -36.24
C ALA A 319 -13.27 7.94 -36.67
N VAL A 320 -14.12 7.59 -35.71
CA VAL A 320 -15.56 7.48 -35.95
C VAL A 320 -16.14 8.89 -35.85
N VAL A 321 -16.78 9.37 -36.90
CA VAL A 321 -17.42 10.69 -36.94
C VAL A 321 -18.92 10.51 -36.77
N ALA A 322 -19.51 11.21 -35.80
CA ALA A 322 -20.95 11.17 -35.60
C ALA A 322 -21.65 11.75 -36.84
N SER A 323 -22.55 10.96 -37.44
CA SER A 323 -23.44 11.46 -38.48
C SER A 323 -24.33 12.53 -37.84
N GLN A 324 -24.24 13.78 -38.28
CA GLN A 324 -25.16 14.81 -37.78
C GLN A 324 -26.60 14.34 -38.08
N PRO A 325 -27.51 14.36 -37.09
CA PRO A 325 -28.92 14.22 -37.39
C PRO A 325 -29.27 15.36 -38.35
N ARG A 326 -29.77 15.00 -39.53
CA ARG A 326 -30.14 15.93 -40.59
C ARG A 326 -31.27 16.86 -40.17
#